data_AF-A0A9D6RJM7-F1
#
_entry.id   AF-A0A9D6RJM7-F1
#
_cell.length_a   1.000
_cell.length_b   1.000
_cell.length_c   1.000
_cell.angle_alpha   90.00
_cell.angle_beta   90.00
_cell.angle_gamma   90.00
#
_symmetry.space_group_name_H-M   'P 1'
#
loop_
_entity.id
_entity.type
_entity.pdbx_description
1 polymer ?
#
loop_
_entity_poly.entity_id
_entity_poly.type
_entity_poly.pdbx_seq_one_letter_code
_entity_poly.pdbx_strand_id
1 'polypeptide(L)'
;MADPVAFLEEYVVSHGGMVERSDSRLQLLAPRALEGLPELAEFWVRPESPPESAEPLYLGHPYLTRVLELARTEGMVAFRHLPKSATHRPGLELEIRRALGFRNARLELDPAIPGCVPWLRFHYRVTASWDEKREELVTIGMDLQTGLPVDLAVLDRTWLEPGRLPGVSMAGLAEAYETSLQHLQRCLAPRIQSFARQSQRHLELELQKLDSYYDGAVTDLHKRIRRASAERRPGLESKLEQARRDRAARRSDLEAKFRIKVVPQLSCLEVIGVPRLTARAVVKTKKGTASFPISYNFLTHQVDPIACSACRQGGYAFYLCGESHLVCTACARECTDCRRIACPRCSEAHQACCRGEGPSLESEAPAQPSRPATSGRGNARAPAPRLNRDAPGERTASPPPDSCRTGSHPGERASAPPGLNGRPGLLLQTFAPFLNVYDNLDQELAEPDRLVASGQTRRAGETLERLLREVNPEAVQLKKHLRQVSRILLRERPQKALLALEELAGPAAEDGAAGQAVALIHRLTGERRLDPAVAAAAVRLLRQCKHRLDRRKGSESWAAAAVHIVASASDLERPDEFEVAGLFGISDDTLYRRSGELFALARTLLGKSA
;
A
#
# COMPACT_ATOMS: atom_id res chain seq x y z
N MET A 1 -26.55 -9.14 7.28
CA MET A 1 -25.84 -10.29 6.68
C MET A 1 -26.04 -10.21 5.18
N ALA A 2 -25.02 -10.49 4.38
CA ALA A 2 -25.20 -10.63 2.94
C ALA A 2 -26.13 -11.82 2.68
N ASP A 3 -27.11 -11.64 1.78
CA ASP A 3 -28.01 -12.71 1.35
C ASP A 3 -27.21 -13.69 0.48
N PRO A 4 -27.03 -14.97 0.88
CA PRO A 4 -26.29 -15.94 0.09
C PRO A 4 -26.91 -16.15 -1.30
N VAL A 5 -28.22 -15.93 -1.44
CA VAL A 5 -28.94 -16.01 -2.72
C VAL A 5 -28.47 -14.88 -3.64
N ALA A 6 -28.54 -13.63 -3.17
CA ALA A 6 -28.08 -12.47 -3.94
C ALA A 6 -26.61 -12.59 -4.34
N PHE A 7 -25.75 -13.11 -3.46
CA PHE A 7 -24.35 -13.35 -3.78
C PHE A 7 -24.16 -14.37 -4.92
N LEU A 8 -24.87 -15.51 -4.88
CA LEU A 8 -24.80 -16.50 -5.94
C LEU A 8 -25.35 -15.95 -7.26
N GLU A 9 -26.46 -15.22 -7.21
CA GLU A 9 -27.05 -14.53 -8.35
C GLU A 9 -26.03 -13.62 -9.04
N GLU A 10 -25.47 -12.68 -8.28
CA GLU A 10 -24.50 -11.72 -8.80
C GLU A 10 -23.25 -12.40 -9.35
N TYR A 11 -22.71 -13.38 -8.62
CA TYR A 11 -21.48 -14.06 -9.03
C TYR A 11 -21.68 -14.92 -10.29
N VAL A 12 -22.76 -15.69 -10.40
CA VAL A 12 -23.02 -16.52 -11.58
C VAL A 12 -23.27 -15.63 -12.80
N VAL A 13 -24.07 -14.58 -12.67
CA VAL A 13 -24.34 -13.61 -13.76
C VAL A 13 -23.06 -12.91 -14.20
N SER A 14 -22.19 -12.49 -13.26
CA SER A 14 -20.94 -11.80 -13.61
C SER A 14 -19.96 -12.67 -14.41
N HIS A 15 -20.10 -13.99 -14.38
CA HIS A 15 -19.28 -14.94 -15.13
C HIS A 15 -19.97 -15.43 -16.42
N GLY A 16 -21.10 -14.82 -16.80
CA GLY A 16 -21.86 -15.15 -18.00
C GLY A 16 -22.84 -16.31 -17.82
N GLY A 17 -23.15 -16.69 -16.58
CA GLY A 17 -24.21 -17.63 -16.27
C GLY A 17 -25.59 -16.99 -16.31
N MET A 18 -26.61 -17.83 -16.19
CA MET A 18 -28.01 -17.39 -16.11
C MET A 18 -28.59 -17.78 -14.76
N VAL A 19 -29.44 -16.91 -14.22
CA VAL A 19 -30.09 -17.15 -12.93
C VAL A 19 -31.56 -16.83 -13.05
N GLU A 20 -32.40 -17.78 -12.66
CA GLU A 20 -33.83 -17.63 -12.56
C GLU A 20 -34.25 -17.73 -11.09
N ARG A 21 -34.66 -16.58 -10.54
CA ARG A 21 -35.17 -16.49 -9.17
C ARG A 21 -36.70 -16.52 -9.20
N SER A 22 -37.27 -17.48 -8.49
CA SER A 22 -38.69 -17.52 -8.16
C SER A 22 -38.88 -17.29 -6.66
N ASP A 23 -40.14 -17.20 -6.23
CA ASP A 23 -40.52 -16.96 -4.84
C ASP A 23 -39.90 -17.93 -3.82
N SER A 24 -39.63 -19.17 -4.22
CA SER A 24 -39.13 -20.23 -3.34
C SER A 24 -37.95 -21.02 -3.89
N ARG A 25 -37.59 -20.81 -5.16
CA ARG A 25 -36.52 -21.55 -5.84
C ARG A 25 -35.55 -20.61 -6.54
N LEU A 26 -34.28 -21.00 -6.53
CA LEU A 26 -33.19 -20.38 -7.27
C LEU A 26 -32.63 -21.41 -8.25
N GLN A 27 -32.78 -21.17 -9.55
CA GLN A 27 -32.18 -21.99 -10.59
C GLN A 27 -30.97 -21.26 -11.17
N LEU A 28 -29.82 -21.93 -11.18
CA LEU A 28 -28.55 -21.41 -11.67
C LEU A 28 -28.09 -22.26 -12.85
N LEU A 29 -27.80 -21.61 -13.97
CA LEU A 29 -27.07 -22.19 -15.08
C LEU A 29 -25.63 -21.68 -15.05
N ALA A 30 -24.73 -22.49 -14.51
CA ALA A 30 -23.32 -22.16 -14.38
C ALA A 30 -22.61 -22.27 -15.75
N PRO A 31 -21.87 -21.24 -16.18
CA PRO A 31 -21.11 -21.29 -17.42
C PRO A 31 -19.88 -22.19 -17.23
N ARG A 32 -19.33 -22.72 -18.34
CA ARG A 32 -18.13 -23.58 -18.32
C ARG A 32 -16.90 -22.93 -17.66
N ALA A 33 -16.88 -21.60 -17.55
CA ALA A 33 -15.83 -20.87 -16.84
C ALA A 33 -15.77 -21.19 -15.34
N LEU A 34 -16.88 -21.63 -14.74
CA LEU A 34 -16.94 -22.02 -13.32
C LEU A 34 -16.67 -23.52 -13.14
N GLU A 35 -15.44 -23.94 -13.42
CA GLU A 35 -15.05 -25.36 -13.37
C GLU A 35 -15.30 -26.01 -11.99
N GLY A 36 -15.98 -27.17 -12.03
CA GLY A 36 -16.30 -27.97 -10.84
C GLY A 36 -17.66 -27.65 -10.21
N LEU A 37 -18.44 -26.73 -10.76
CA LEU A 37 -19.85 -26.59 -10.44
C LEU A 37 -20.70 -27.42 -11.42
N PRO A 38 -21.83 -28.01 -10.97
CA PRO A 38 -22.81 -28.58 -11.89
C PRO A 38 -23.37 -27.48 -12.81
N GLU A 39 -23.56 -27.82 -14.08
CA GLU A 39 -24.04 -26.90 -15.12
C GLU A 39 -25.41 -26.33 -14.77
N LEU A 40 -26.33 -27.16 -14.28
CA LEU A 40 -27.62 -26.75 -13.75
C LEU A 40 -27.69 -27.09 -12.26
N ALA A 41 -28.02 -26.10 -11.45
CA ALA A 41 -28.30 -26.28 -10.02
C ALA A 41 -29.63 -25.62 -9.66
N GLU A 42 -30.42 -26.29 -8.83
CA GLU A 42 -31.71 -25.79 -8.34
C GLU A 42 -31.74 -25.87 -6.83
N PHE A 43 -32.03 -24.75 -6.18
CA PHE A 43 -32.07 -24.66 -4.72
C PHE A 43 -33.40 -24.12 -4.22
N TRP A 44 -33.86 -24.65 -3.09
CA TRP A 44 -34.92 -24.05 -2.28
C TRP A 44 -34.33 -22.98 -1.36
N VAL A 45 -34.86 -21.76 -1.45
CA VAL A 45 -34.30 -20.58 -0.74
C VAL A 45 -35.18 -20.05 0.39
N ARG A 46 -36.33 -20.69 0.60
CA ARG A 46 -37.31 -20.27 1.61
C ARG A 46 -37.01 -20.89 2.98
N PRO A 47 -37.41 -20.21 4.08
CA PRO A 47 -37.18 -20.71 5.44
C PRO A 47 -38.07 -21.91 5.78
N GLU A 48 -39.17 -22.13 5.07
CA GLU A 48 -40.01 -23.33 5.23
C GLU A 48 -39.26 -24.59 4.78
N SER A 49 -39.64 -25.74 5.35
CA SER A 49 -39.08 -27.04 4.97
C SER A 49 -39.19 -27.24 3.45
N PRO A 50 -38.08 -27.56 2.77
CA PRO A 50 -38.11 -27.84 1.34
C PRO A 50 -38.99 -29.07 1.06
N PRO A 51 -39.67 -29.13 -0.10
CA PRO A 51 -40.28 -30.38 -0.55
C PRO A 51 -39.21 -31.47 -0.71
N GLU A 52 -39.58 -32.76 -0.61
CA GLU A 52 -38.64 -33.90 -0.64
C GLU A 52 -37.73 -33.92 -1.88
N SER A 53 -38.14 -33.28 -2.98
CA SER A 53 -37.39 -33.21 -4.24
C SER A 53 -36.49 -31.99 -4.40
N ALA A 54 -36.48 -31.04 -3.46
CA ALA A 54 -35.70 -29.80 -3.58
C ALA A 54 -34.55 -29.75 -2.56
N GLU A 55 -33.38 -29.33 -3.02
CA GLU A 55 -32.20 -29.15 -2.17
C GLU A 55 -32.21 -27.76 -1.52
N PRO A 56 -32.23 -27.64 -0.18
CA PRO A 56 -32.21 -26.34 0.48
C PRO A 56 -30.84 -25.66 0.36
N LEU A 57 -30.81 -24.36 0.05
CA LEU A 57 -29.60 -23.55 0.15
C LEU A 57 -29.39 -23.11 1.59
N TYR A 58 -28.29 -23.52 2.20
CA TYR A 58 -27.89 -23.10 3.54
C TYR A 58 -26.42 -22.62 3.57
N LEU A 59 -26.06 -21.90 4.63
CA LEU A 59 -24.67 -21.49 4.84
C LEU A 59 -23.79 -22.73 5.08
N GLY A 60 -22.81 -22.94 4.19
CA GLY A 60 -21.96 -24.14 4.18
C GLY A 60 -22.39 -25.19 3.15
N HIS A 61 -23.42 -24.92 2.34
CA HIS A 61 -23.75 -25.77 1.20
C HIS A 61 -22.52 -25.98 0.30
N PRO A 62 -22.24 -27.21 -0.19
CA PRO A 62 -21.05 -27.49 -0.99
C PRO A 62 -20.92 -26.61 -2.23
N TYR A 63 -22.04 -26.36 -2.94
CA TYR A 63 -22.08 -25.44 -4.09
C TYR A 63 -21.65 -24.02 -3.71
N LEU A 64 -22.24 -23.46 -2.64
CA LEU A 64 -21.90 -22.12 -2.16
C LEU A 64 -20.44 -22.05 -1.69
N THR A 65 -19.95 -23.08 -1.01
CA THR A 65 -18.55 -23.18 -0.59
C THR A 65 -17.61 -23.14 -1.78
N ARG A 66 -17.93 -23.89 -2.84
CA ARG A 66 -17.14 -23.92 -4.07
C ARG A 66 -17.15 -22.58 -4.80
N VAL A 67 -18.31 -21.92 -4.90
CA VAL A 67 -18.41 -20.56 -5.46
C VAL A 67 -17.57 -19.57 -4.64
N LEU A 68 -17.63 -19.65 -3.31
CA LEU A 68 -16.81 -18.81 -2.44
C LEU A 68 -15.31 -19.05 -2.61
N GLU A 69 -14.88 -20.29 -2.86
CA GLU A 69 -13.49 -20.60 -3.18
C GLU A 69 -13.05 -19.98 -4.51
N LEU A 70 -13.86 -20.13 -5.56
CA LEU A 70 -13.59 -19.53 -6.87
C LEU A 70 -13.51 -17.99 -6.76
N ALA A 71 -14.50 -17.37 -6.11
CA ALA A 71 -14.56 -15.93 -5.89
C ALA A 71 -13.33 -15.40 -5.13
N ARG A 72 -12.82 -16.16 -4.15
CA ARG A 72 -11.59 -15.81 -3.40
C ARG A 72 -10.33 -15.85 -4.26
N THR A 73 -10.30 -16.66 -5.31
CA THR A 73 -9.13 -16.78 -6.19
C THR A 73 -9.12 -15.75 -7.32
N GLU A 74 -10.29 -15.37 -7.84
CA GLU A 74 -10.41 -14.47 -9.00
C GLU A 74 -10.54 -13.00 -8.59
N GLY A 75 -11.26 -12.71 -7.52
CA GLY A 75 -11.63 -11.35 -7.08
C GLY A 75 -10.56 -10.60 -6.30
N MET A 76 -9.26 -10.87 -6.52
CA MET A 76 -8.19 -10.26 -5.71
C MET A 76 -8.04 -8.76 -5.98
N VAL A 77 -8.29 -8.30 -7.21
CA VAL A 77 -8.19 -6.89 -7.57
C VAL A 77 -9.39 -6.47 -8.42
N ALA A 78 -10.10 -5.42 -8.00
CA ALA A 78 -11.18 -4.80 -8.76
C ALA A 78 -10.81 -3.37 -9.14
N PHE A 79 -11.26 -2.93 -10.31
CA PHE A 79 -11.12 -1.55 -10.76
C PHE A 79 -12.49 -0.94 -10.95
N ARG A 80 -12.70 0.23 -10.36
CA ARG A 80 -13.89 1.05 -10.54
C ARG A 80 -13.51 2.50 -10.70
N HIS A 81 -14.40 3.30 -11.24
CA HIS A 81 -14.22 4.74 -11.26
C HIS A 81 -15.52 5.47 -10.99
N LEU A 82 -15.37 6.70 -10.54
CA LEU A 82 -16.47 7.65 -10.59
C LEU A 82 -16.67 8.09 -12.04
N PRO A 83 -17.93 8.29 -12.48
CA PRO A 83 -18.20 8.90 -13.77
C PRO A 83 -17.51 10.27 -13.83
N LYS A 84 -16.92 10.60 -14.98
CA LYS A 84 -16.12 11.82 -15.14
C LYS A 84 -16.94 13.05 -14.73
N SER A 85 -16.41 13.82 -13.79
CA SER A 85 -16.99 15.07 -13.32
C SER A 85 -16.35 16.29 -13.99
N ALA A 86 -16.80 17.48 -13.58
CA ALA A 86 -16.39 18.78 -14.13
C ALA A 86 -14.87 18.93 -14.28
N THR A 87 -14.44 19.50 -15.40
CA THR A 87 -13.02 19.71 -15.75
C THR A 87 -12.44 21.01 -15.20
N HIS A 88 -13.27 21.85 -14.57
CA HIS A 88 -12.88 23.19 -14.15
C HIS A 88 -13.61 23.64 -12.88
N ARG A 89 -12.92 24.40 -12.02
CA ARG A 89 -13.48 25.02 -10.82
C ARG A 89 -12.94 26.45 -10.68
N PRO A 90 -13.75 27.48 -10.97
CA PRO A 90 -13.35 28.87 -10.79
C PRO A 90 -12.96 29.14 -9.32
N GLY A 91 -11.90 29.91 -9.11
CA GLY A 91 -11.46 30.29 -7.75
C GLY A 91 -10.76 29.18 -6.97
N LEU A 92 -10.41 28.05 -7.61
CA LEU A 92 -9.71 26.94 -6.96
C LEU A 92 -8.41 27.38 -6.27
N GLU A 93 -7.63 28.28 -6.87
CA GLU A 93 -6.39 28.79 -6.27
C GLU A 93 -6.65 29.45 -4.90
N LEU A 94 -7.70 30.27 -4.82
CA LEU A 94 -8.08 30.95 -3.58
C LEU A 94 -8.56 29.95 -2.53
N GLU A 95 -9.28 28.91 -2.94
CA GLU A 95 -9.72 27.82 -2.06
C GLU A 95 -8.53 27.02 -1.51
N ILE A 96 -7.56 26.67 -2.35
CA ILE A 96 -6.31 26.01 -1.92
C ILE A 96 -5.56 26.88 -0.92
N ARG A 97 -5.39 28.18 -1.19
CA ARG A 97 -4.70 29.12 -0.28
C ARG A 97 -5.41 29.32 1.05
N ARG A 98 -6.75 29.22 1.07
CA ARG A 98 -7.54 29.28 2.31
C ARG A 98 -7.46 28.00 3.10
N ALA A 99 -7.49 26.85 2.43
CA ALA A 99 -7.42 25.55 3.06
C ALA A 99 -6.03 25.28 3.67
N LEU A 100 -4.96 25.67 2.97
CA LEU A 100 -3.59 25.33 3.35
C LEU A 100 -2.82 26.52 3.91
N GLY A 101 -2.40 26.40 5.17
CA GLY A 101 -1.56 27.37 5.87
C GLY A 101 -0.10 26.96 5.92
N PHE A 102 0.79 27.83 5.43
CA PHE A 102 2.24 27.68 5.59
C PHE A 102 2.77 28.80 6.47
N ARG A 103 3.29 28.46 7.66
CA ARG A 103 3.62 29.46 8.68
C ARG A 103 4.93 30.21 8.43
N ASN A 104 5.88 29.59 7.75
CA ASN A 104 7.21 30.15 7.49
C ASN A 104 7.55 30.25 5.99
N ALA A 105 6.60 29.97 5.10
CA ALA A 105 6.84 29.82 3.67
C ALA A 105 5.73 30.44 2.83
N ARG A 106 6.05 30.81 1.59
CA ARG A 106 5.10 31.30 0.59
C ARG A 106 4.68 30.16 -0.32
N LEU A 107 3.38 30.03 -0.57
CA LEU A 107 2.82 29.09 -1.53
C LEU A 107 2.68 29.75 -2.91
N GLU A 108 3.19 29.09 -3.93
CA GLU A 108 2.97 29.36 -5.35
C GLU A 108 2.28 28.14 -5.98
N LEU A 109 1.36 28.38 -6.92
CA LEU A 109 0.53 27.34 -7.52
C LEU A 109 0.58 27.49 -9.04
N ASP A 110 0.82 26.37 -9.71
CA ASP A 110 0.64 26.26 -11.16
C ASP A 110 -0.86 26.06 -11.49
N PRO A 111 -1.28 26.28 -12.75
CA PRO A 111 -2.64 25.96 -13.19
C PRO A 111 -3.00 24.51 -12.87
N ALA A 112 -4.21 24.30 -12.35
CA ALA A 112 -4.69 22.96 -12.04
C ALA A 112 -5.12 22.22 -13.32
N ILE A 113 -4.79 20.95 -13.40
CA ILE A 113 -5.10 20.06 -14.52
C ILE A 113 -6.12 19.02 -14.05
N PRO A 114 -7.20 18.75 -14.80
CA PRO A 114 -8.11 17.67 -14.48
C PRO A 114 -7.43 16.32 -14.64
N GLY A 115 -7.62 15.44 -13.66
CA GLY A 115 -7.05 14.11 -13.64
C GLY A 115 -7.86 13.14 -12.81
N CYS A 116 -7.36 11.91 -12.73
CA CYS A 116 -7.92 10.85 -11.91
C CYS A 116 -6.85 10.30 -10.99
N VAL A 117 -7.18 10.13 -9.72
CA VAL A 117 -6.25 9.65 -8.70
C VAL A 117 -6.84 8.41 -8.02
N PRO A 118 -6.08 7.32 -7.85
CA PRO A 118 -6.58 6.13 -7.19
C PRO A 118 -6.84 6.37 -5.72
N TRP A 119 -8.04 6.00 -5.30
CA TRP A 119 -8.28 5.51 -3.96
C TRP A 119 -8.14 4.01 -3.94
N LEU A 120 -7.45 3.48 -2.93
CA LEU A 120 -7.28 2.06 -2.70
C LEU A 120 -8.15 1.66 -1.53
N ARG A 121 -8.94 0.62 -1.70
CA ARG A 121 -9.74 0.01 -0.64
C ARG A 121 -9.19 -1.39 -0.39
N PHE A 122 -8.42 -1.51 0.70
CA PHE A 122 -7.84 -2.78 1.14
C PHE A 122 -8.81 -3.50 2.05
N HIS A 123 -9.17 -4.73 1.71
CA HIS A 123 -9.99 -5.60 2.55
C HIS A 123 -9.11 -6.65 3.24
N TYR A 124 -8.93 -6.52 4.55
CA TYR A 124 -8.17 -7.44 5.36
C TYR A 124 -9.10 -8.42 6.06
N ARG A 125 -8.88 -9.71 5.86
CA ARG A 125 -9.40 -10.75 6.75
C ARG A 125 -8.46 -10.82 7.95
N VAL A 126 -8.97 -10.44 9.10
CA VAL A 126 -8.24 -10.47 10.37
C VAL A 126 -8.70 -11.68 11.15
N THR A 127 -7.79 -12.63 11.37
CA THR A 127 -8.04 -13.79 12.23
C THR A 127 -7.40 -13.56 13.58
N ALA A 128 -8.21 -13.42 14.62
CA ALA A 128 -7.77 -13.42 16.00
C ALA A 128 -8.02 -14.80 16.61
N SER A 129 -6.98 -15.48 17.06
CA SER A 129 -7.07 -16.78 17.72
C SER A 129 -6.54 -16.70 19.14
N TRP A 130 -7.38 -17.10 20.07
CA TRP A 130 -7.07 -17.52 21.44
C TRP A 130 -7.77 -18.89 21.63
N ASP A 131 -8.17 -19.25 22.86
CA ASP A 131 -9.08 -20.39 23.11
C ASP A 131 -10.29 -20.42 22.13
N GLU A 132 -10.71 -19.24 21.65
CA GLU A 132 -11.65 -19.09 20.55
C GLU A 132 -10.96 -18.52 19.30
N LYS A 133 -11.43 -18.90 18.11
CA LYS A 133 -11.02 -18.30 16.84
C LYS A 133 -12.11 -17.37 16.34
N ARG A 134 -11.76 -16.09 16.13
CA ARG A 134 -12.62 -15.10 15.49
C ARG A 134 -12.02 -14.60 14.19
N GLU A 135 -12.90 -14.40 13.21
CA GLU A 135 -12.55 -13.82 11.92
C GLU A 135 -13.41 -12.58 11.69
N GLU A 136 -12.78 -11.49 11.27
CA GLU A 136 -13.48 -10.28 10.87
C GLU A 136 -12.88 -9.71 9.57
N LEU A 137 -13.70 -8.98 8.81
CA LEU A 137 -13.25 -8.23 7.65
C LEU A 137 -13.09 -6.77 8.05
N VAL A 138 -11.88 -6.23 7.87
CA VAL A 138 -11.56 -4.83 8.13
C VAL A 138 -11.15 -4.16 6.84
N THR A 139 -11.84 -3.07 6.50
CA THR A 139 -11.61 -2.33 5.26
C THR A 139 -10.85 -1.04 5.57
N ILE A 140 -9.71 -0.83 4.91
CA ILE A 140 -8.92 0.40 5.02
C ILE A 140 -8.89 1.10 3.66
N GLY A 141 -9.32 2.37 3.65
CA GLY A 141 -9.21 3.24 2.48
C GLY A 141 -7.91 4.02 2.51
N MET A 142 -7.21 4.14 1.38
CA MET A 142 -6.03 4.97 1.20
C MET A 142 -6.15 5.82 -0.06
N ASP A 143 -5.68 7.06 -0.01
CA ASP A 143 -5.46 7.89 -1.19
C ASP A 143 -4.03 7.68 -1.69
N LEU A 144 -3.88 7.23 -2.94
CA LEU A 144 -2.56 6.90 -3.47
C LEU A 144 -1.67 8.12 -3.69
N GLN A 145 -2.26 9.29 -3.99
CA GLN A 145 -1.47 10.51 -4.21
C GLN A 145 -0.92 11.08 -2.90
N THR A 146 -1.73 11.12 -1.85
CA THR A 146 -1.32 11.69 -0.56
C THR A 146 -0.67 10.66 0.35
N GLY A 147 -0.92 9.36 0.12
CA GLY A 147 -0.51 8.27 0.98
C GLY A 147 -1.23 8.27 2.33
N LEU A 148 -2.40 8.92 2.43
CA LEU A 148 -3.18 9.08 3.66
C LEU A 148 -4.43 8.21 3.66
N PRO A 149 -4.93 7.79 4.85
CA PRO A 149 -6.20 7.09 4.94
C PRO A 149 -7.36 7.98 4.50
N VAL A 150 -8.35 7.40 3.84
CA VAL A 150 -9.59 8.10 3.41
C VAL A 150 -10.83 7.49 4.05
N ASP A 151 -11.84 8.33 4.28
CA ASP A 151 -13.15 7.87 4.71
C ASP A 151 -13.92 7.28 3.53
N LEU A 152 -14.13 5.97 3.57
CA LEU A 152 -14.83 5.23 2.53
C LEU A 152 -16.35 5.40 2.58
N ALA A 153 -16.92 5.92 3.68
CA ALA A 153 -18.36 6.11 3.81
C ALA A 153 -18.95 7.05 2.74
N VAL A 154 -18.11 7.93 2.18
CA VAL A 154 -18.50 8.82 1.06
C VAL A 154 -18.84 8.01 -0.19
N LEU A 155 -18.20 6.86 -0.39
CA LEU A 155 -18.43 6.00 -1.55
C LEU A 155 -19.70 5.18 -1.44
N ASP A 156 -20.22 4.92 -0.23
CA ASP A 156 -21.42 4.09 -0.03
C ASP A 156 -22.68 4.69 -0.67
N ARG A 157 -22.64 6.00 -0.99
CA ARG A 157 -23.73 6.73 -1.64
C ARG A 157 -23.46 7.05 -3.10
N THR A 158 -22.33 6.60 -3.63
CA THR A 158 -21.90 6.99 -4.97
C THR A 158 -21.89 5.80 -5.90
N TRP A 159 -22.47 5.98 -7.08
CA TRP A 159 -22.42 4.99 -8.14
C TRP A 159 -20.99 4.87 -8.68
N LEU A 160 -20.45 3.66 -8.69
CA LEU A 160 -19.12 3.36 -9.20
C LEU A 160 -19.25 2.50 -10.46
N GLU A 161 -18.67 2.95 -11.55
CA GLU A 161 -18.67 2.20 -12.80
C GLU A 161 -17.51 1.18 -12.79
N PRO A 162 -17.77 -0.10 -13.08
CA PRO A 162 -16.71 -1.08 -13.23
C PRO A 162 -15.93 -0.79 -14.51
N GLY A 163 -14.59 -0.87 -14.43
CA GLY A 163 -13.77 -0.62 -15.61
C GLY A 163 -12.31 -0.38 -15.28
N ARG A 164 -11.43 -0.62 -16.26
CA ARG A 164 -10.02 -0.26 -16.13
C ARG A 164 -9.88 1.26 -16.05
N LEU A 165 -8.88 1.70 -15.29
CA LEU A 165 -8.54 3.12 -15.15
C LEU A 165 -7.47 3.51 -16.17
N PRO A 166 -7.82 4.10 -17.33
CA PRO A 166 -6.80 4.50 -18.31
C PRO A 166 -5.94 5.64 -17.77
N GLY A 167 -4.62 5.48 -17.86
CA GLY A 167 -3.65 6.55 -17.57
C GLY A 167 -3.44 6.85 -16.08
N VAL A 168 -3.87 5.97 -15.18
CA VAL A 168 -3.72 6.21 -13.75
C VAL A 168 -2.46 5.54 -13.21
N SER A 169 -1.57 6.34 -12.64
CA SER A 169 -0.33 5.84 -12.03
C SER A 169 -0.61 5.07 -10.75
N MET A 170 -0.01 3.88 -10.63
CA MET A 170 0.00 3.06 -9.42
C MET A 170 1.28 3.25 -8.59
N ALA A 171 2.08 4.27 -8.90
CA ALA A 171 3.22 4.65 -8.09
C ALA A 171 2.77 4.95 -6.65
N GLY A 172 3.52 4.45 -5.67
CA GLY A 172 3.16 4.60 -4.25
C GLY A 172 2.32 3.44 -3.67
N LEU A 173 1.97 2.41 -4.46
CA LEU A 173 1.10 1.33 -3.99
C LEU A 173 1.72 0.54 -2.83
N ALA A 174 3.03 0.29 -2.88
CA ALA A 174 3.73 -0.42 -1.82
C ALA A 174 3.69 0.39 -0.51
N GLU A 175 3.97 1.68 -0.58
CA GLU A 175 3.93 2.61 0.54
C GLU A 175 2.51 2.77 1.09
N ALA A 176 1.50 2.78 0.22
CA ALA A 176 0.10 2.82 0.60
C ALA A 176 -0.32 1.53 1.32
N TYR A 177 0.17 0.36 0.89
CA TYR A 177 -0.06 -0.92 1.56
C TYR A 177 0.62 -1.00 2.94
N GLU A 178 1.85 -0.51 3.06
CA GLU A 178 2.53 -0.44 4.36
C GLU A 178 1.80 0.53 5.31
N THR A 179 1.39 1.68 4.79
CA THR A 179 0.65 2.67 5.58
C THR A 179 -0.73 2.14 5.99
N SER A 180 -1.42 1.38 5.13
CA SER A 180 -2.70 0.77 5.48
C SER A 180 -2.55 -0.32 6.53
N LEU A 181 -1.45 -1.08 6.55
CA LEU A 181 -1.14 -2.01 7.65
C LEU A 181 -0.92 -1.29 8.99
N GLN A 182 -0.19 -0.17 8.99
CA GLN A 182 -0.02 0.63 10.20
C GLN A 182 -1.37 1.20 10.69
N HIS A 183 -2.23 1.62 9.76
CA HIS A 183 -3.57 2.10 10.10
C HIS A 183 -4.46 0.97 10.63
N LEU A 184 -4.41 -0.21 10.00
CA LEU A 184 -5.10 -1.41 10.47
C LEU A 184 -4.70 -1.77 11.90
N GLN A 185 -3.41 -1.74 12.23
CA GLN A 185 -2.92 -1.99 13.60
C GLN A 185 -3.54 -1.02 14.61
N ARG A 186 -3.61 0.28 14.28
CA ARG A 186 -4.24 1.29 15.15
C ARG A 186 -5.73 1.04 15.32
N CYS A 187 -6.44 0.69 14.25
CA CYS A 187 -7.87 0.36 14.29
C CYS A 187 -8.17 -0.89 15.13
N LEU A 188 -7.29 -1.89 15.08
CA LEU A 188 -7.44 -3.13 15.83
C LEU A 188 -7.01 -3.02 17.30
N ALA A 189 -6.13 -2.08 17.65
CA ALA A 189 -5.54 -1.99 18.98
C ALA A 189 -6.56 -1.99 20.14
N PRO A 190 -7.67 -1.20 20.10
CA PRO A 190 -8.67 -1.24 21.17
C PRO A 190 -9.36 -2.60 21.31
N ARG A 191 -9.64 -3.28 20.18
CA ARG A 191 -10.26 -4.61 20.15
C ARG A 191 -9.31 -5.67 20.70
N ILE A 192 -8.06 -5.65 20.26
CA ILE A 192 -7.00 -6.54 20.75
C ILE A 192 -6.82 -6.38 22.26
N GLN A 193 -6.83 -5.13 22.77
CA GLN A 193 -6.76 -4.88 24.21
C GLN A 193 -7.98 -5.42 24.96
N SER A 194 -9.17 -5.37 24.36
CA SER A 194 -10.36 -5.99 24.92
C SER A 194 -10.24 -7.51 25.00
N PHE A 195 -9.79 -8.16 23.92
CA PHE A 195 -9.54 -9.60 23.88
C PHE A 195 -8.46 -10.01 24.89
N ALA A 196 -7.38 -9.23 25.03
CA ALA A 196 -6.32 -9.47 25.99
C ALA A 196 -6.83 -9.49 27.43
N ARG A 197 -7.67 -8.52 27.79
CA ARG A 197 -8.29 -8.47 29.13
C ARG A 197 -9.21 -9.66 29.37
N GLN A 198 -10.00 -10.06 28.37
CA GLN A 198 -10.88 -11.22 28.50
C GLN A 198 -10.08 -12.53 28.62
N SER A 199 -9.13 -12.75 27.72
CA SER A 199 -8.26 -13.95 27.71
C SER A 199 -7.49 -14.10 29.01
N GLN A 200 -6.91 -13.01 29.52
CA GLN A 200 -6.17 -13.01 30.79
C GLN A 200 -7.05 -13.45 31.98
N ARG A 201 -8.28 -12.94 32.08
CA ARG A 201 -9.22 -13.34 33.14
C ARG A 201 -9.55 -14.84 33.07
N HIS A 202 -9.77 -15.37 31.87
CA HIS A 202 -10.01 -16.81 31.70
C HIS A 202 -8.78 -17.64 32.04
N LEU A 203 -7.58 -17.22 31.64
CA LEU A 203 -6.33 -17.87 32.01
C LEU A 203 -6.16 -17.91 33.53
N GLU A 204 -6.39 -16.79 34.22
CA GLU A 204 -6.30 -16.71 35.69
C GLU A 204 -7.24 -17.71 36.39
N LEU A 205 -8.49 -17.80 35.91
CA LEU A 205 -9.46 -18.76 36.46
C LEU A 205 -9.06 -20.22 36.19
N GLU A 206 -8.57 -20.54 34.99
CA GLU A 206 -8.14 -21.89 34.64
C GLU A 206 -6.87 -22.30 35.39
N LEU A 207 -5.91 -21.39 35.57
CA LEU A 207 -4.73 -21.61 36.39
C LEU A 207 -5.10 -21.86 37.85
N GLN A 208 -6.04 -21.09 38.41
CA GLN A 208 -6.52 -21.31 39.77
C GLN A 208 -7.13 -22.71 39.96
N LYS A 209 -7.95 -23.17 38.99
CA LYS A 209 -8.52 -24.53 39.01
C LYS A 209 -7.44 -25.60 38.92
N LEU A 210 -6.49 -25.43 38.00
CA LEU A 210 -5.35 -26.34 37.82
C LEU A 210 -4.52 -26.47 39.09
N ASP A 211 -4.18 -25.33 39.68
CA ASP A 211 -3.39 -25.24 40.91
C ASP A 211 -4.13 -25.93 42.08
N SER A 212 -5.42 -25.64 42.26
CA SER A 212 -6.25 -26.29 43.29
C SER A 212 -6.30 -27.82 43.14
N TYR A 213 -6.36 -28.34 41.91
CA TYR A 213 -6.38 -29.78 41.66
C TYR A 213 -5.04 -30.44 42.04
N TYR A 214 -3.93 -29.89 41.57
CA TYR A 214 -2.61 -30.47 41.83
C TYR A 214 -2.16 -30.28 43.28
N ASP A 215 -2.55 -29.20 43.96
CA ASP A 215 -2.26 -29.00 45.39
C ASP A 215 -2.95 -30.08 46.25
N GLY A 216 -4.18 -30.46 45.90
CA GLY A 216 -4.88 -31.59 46.53
C GLY A 216 -4.14 -32.91 46.30
N ALA A 217 -3.77 -33.21 45.04
CA ALA A 217 -3.05 -34.42 44.69
C ALA A 217 -1.68 -34.54 45.38
N VAL A 218 -0.90 -33.45 45.41
CA VAL A 218 0.40 -33.37 46.10
C VAL A 218 0.24 -33.58 47.59
N THR A 219 -0.75 -32.93 48.21
CA THR A 219 -1.03 -33.07 49.64
C THR A 219 -1.36 -34.52 50.01
N ASP A 220 -2.17 -35.20 49.18
CA ASP A 220 -2.52 -36.59 49.39
C ASP A 220 -1.34 -37.55 49.17
N LEU A 221 -0.48 -37.29 48.18
CA LEU A 221 0.77 -38.04 47.99
C LEU A 221 1.71 -37.86 49.19
N HIS A 222 1.88 -36.66 49.72
CA HIS A 222 2.66 -36.42 50.94
C HIS A 222 2.09 -37.17 52.15
N LYS A 223 0.76 -37.19 52.33
CA LYS A 223 0.12 -37.98 53.40
C LYS A 223 0.41 -39.48 53.24
N ARG A 224 0.38 -40.01 52.02
CA ARG A 224 0.70 -41.42 51.73
C ARG A 224 2.18 -41.74 51.96
N ILE A 225 3.09 -40.87 51.52
CA ILE A 225 4.54 -41.02 51.73
C ILE A 225 4.87 -41.12 53.22
N ARG A 226 4.27 -40.25 54.05
CA ARG A 226 4.47 -40.27 55.52
C ARG A 226 4.02 -41.57 56.20
N ARG A 227 3.07 -42.30 55.61
CA ARG A 227 2.51 -43.55 56.15
C ARG A 227 3.08 -44.81 55.49
N ALA A 228 3.91 -44.67 54.45
CA ALA A 228 4.39 -45.79 53.66
C ALA A 228 5.61 -46.48 54.31
N SER A 229 5.74 -47.79 54.12
CA SER A 229 6.96 -48.54 54.43
C SER A 229 8.12 -48.11 53.52
N ALA A 230 9.35 -48.41 53.93
CA ALA A 230 10.57 -48.07 53.20
C ALA A 230 10.54 -48.56 51.73
N GLU A 231 10.01 -49.76 51.49
CA GLU A 231 9.91 -50.34 50.13
C GLU A 231 8.94 -49.59 49.21
N ARG A 232 7.84 -49.03 49.74
CA ARG A 232 6.80 -48.35 48.93
C ARG A 232 7.09 -46.86 48.71
N ARG A 233 7.94 -46.28 49.53
CA ARG A 233 8.24 -44.84 49.54
C ARG A 233 8.83 -44.32 48.22
N PRO A 234 9.82 -44.97 47.57
CA PRO A 234 10.39 -44.48 46.32
C PRO A 234 9.37 -44.35 45.18
N GLY A 235 8.43 -45.31 45.11
CA GLY A 235 7.36 -45.28 44.10
C GLY A 235 6.39 -44.09 44.30
N LEU A 236 6.12 -43.68 45.55
CA LEU A 236 5.28 -42.52 45.83
C LEU A 236 6.01 -41.19 45.60
N GLU A 237 7.31 -41.12 45.89
CA GLU A 237 8.16 -39.96 45.60
C GLU A 237 8.28 -39.75 44.08
N SER A 238 8.45 -40.82 43.32
CA SER A 238 8.41 -40.76 41.85
C SER A 238 7.07 -40.22 41.32
N LYS A 239 5.93 -40.66 41.88
CA LYS A 239 4.60 -40.13 41.53
C LYS A 239 4.43 -38.65 41.88
N LEU A 240 5.04 -38.20 42.98
CA LEU A 240 5.04 -36.78 43.37
C LEU A 240 5.80 -35.92 42.35
N GLU A 241 6.99 -36.36 41.94
CA GLU A 241 7.77 -35.67 40.91
C GLU A 241 7.05 -35.66 39.57
N GLN A 242 6.41 -36.76 39.18
CA GLN A 242 5.60 -36.80 37.97
C GLN A 242 4.44 -35.80 38.05
N ALA A 243 3.71 -35.74 39.17
CA ALA A 243 2.62 -34.79 39.35
C ALA A 243 3.09 -33.33 39.24
N ARG A 244 4.29 -33.01 39.72
CA ARG A 244 4.90 -31.67 39.59
C ARG A 244 5.23 -31.32 38.14
N ARG A 245 5.83 -32.27 37.39
CA ARG A 245 6.12 -32.08 35.97
C ARG A 245 4.85 -31.91 35.16
N ASP A 246 3.83 -32.73 35.43
CA ASP A 246 2.53 -32.63 34.77
C ASP A 246 1.87 -31.27 35.03
N ARG A 247 1.89 -30.77 36.28
CA ARG A 247 1.39 -29.42 36.60
C ARG A 247 2.10 -28.34 35.80
N ALA A 248 3.44 -28.38 35.73
CA ALA A 248 4.23 -27.40 34.99
C ALA A 248 3.93 -27.45 33.48
N ALA A 249 3.84 -28.65 32.91
CA ALA A 249 3.47 -28.82 31.50
C ALA A 249 2.07 -28.28 31.21
N ARG A 250 1.07 -28.65 32.02
CA ARG A 250 -0.31 -28.17 31.88
C ARG A 250 -0.44 -26.66 32.02
N ARG A 251 0.33 -26.05 32.92
CA ARG A 251 0.40 -24.59 33.05
C ARG A 251 0.93 -23.94 31.77
N SER A 252 2.04 -24.46 31.23
CA SER A 252 2.60 -23.98 29.96
C SER A 252 1.60 -24.13 28.81
N ASP A 253 0.85 -25.24 28.76
CA ASP A 253 -0.19 -25.46 27.75
C ASP A 253 -1.33 -24.43 27.86
N LEU A 254 -1.79 -24.13 29.08
CA LEU A 254 -2.81 -23.09 29.30
C LEU A 254 -2.30 -21.70 28.89
N GLU A 255 -1.08 -21.34 29.29
CA GLU A 255 -0.47 -20.06 28.92
C GLU A 255 -0.31 -19.93 27.39
N ALA A 256 0.08 -21.01 26.70
CA ALA A 256 0.13 -21.04 25.23
C ALA A 256 -1.26 -20.95 24.59
N LYS A 257 -2.25 -21.66 25.14
CA LYS A 257 -3.65 -21.68 24.65
C LYS A 257 -4.31 -20.30 24.71
N PHE A 258 -4.07 -19.54 25.78
CA PHE A 258 -4.64 -18.20 25.96
C PHE A 258 -3.80 -17.06 25.36
N ARG A 259 -2.67 -17.38 24.69
CA ARG A 259 -1.87 -16.40 23.96
C ARG A 259 -2.62 -15.93 22.73
N ILE A 260 -2.88 -14.63 22.66
CA ILE A 260 -3.58 -14.03 21.52
C ILE A 260 -2.62 -13.96 20.34
N LYS A 261 -3.08 -14.50 19.20
CA LYS A 261 -2.43 -14.35 17.90
C LYS A 261 -3.39 -13.65 16.96
N VAL A 262 -2.95 -12.56 16.34
CA VAL A 262 -3.73 -11.81 15.35
C VAL A 262 -3.00 -11.88 14.02
N VAL A 263 -3.66 -12.38 12.98
CA VAL A 263 -3.09 -12.53 11.64
C VAL A 263 -3.95 -11.73 10.66
N PRO A 264 -3.50 -10.55 10.21
CA PRO A 264 -4.13 -9.85 9.11
C PRO A 264 -3.71 -10.45 7.77
N GLN A 265 -4.67 -10.74 6.91
CA GLN A 265 -4.43 -11.21 5.55
C GLN A 265 -5.19 -10.34 4.55
N LEU A 266 -4.48 -9.74 3.60
CA LEU A 266 -5.13 -9.03 2.49
C LEU A 266 -5.94 -10.03 1.68
N SER A 267 -7.24 -9.78 1.57
CA SER A 267 -8.20 -10.65 0.85
C SER A 267 -8.47 -10.13 -0.55
N CYS A 268 -8.75 -8.84 -0.67
CA CYS A 268 -8.89 -8.17 -1.96
C CYS A 268 -8.51 -6.68 -1.88
N LEU A 269 -8.24 -6.11 -3.05
CA LEU A 269 -7.94 -4.70 -3.27
C LEU A 269 -8.92 -4.14 -4.31
N GLU A 270 -9.63 -3.08 -3.98
CA GLU A 270 -10.39 -2.32 -4.96
C GLU A 270 -9.67 -1.00 -5.25
N VAL A 271 -9.44 -0.72 -6.52
CA VAL A 271 -8.81 0.50 -7.02
C VAL A 271 -9.90 1.38 -7.62
N ILE A 272 -10.11 2.55 -7.03
CA ILE A 272 -11.21 3.45 -7.35
C ILE A 272 -10.63 4.74 -7.94
N GLY A 273 -10.89 4.99 -9.22
CA GLY A 273 -10.50 6.23 -9.87
C GLY A 273 -11.37 7.40 -9.41
N VAL A 274 -10.77 8.34 -8.68
CA VAL A 274 -11.45 9.54 -8.19
C VAL A 274 -11.05 10.76 -9.02
N PRO A 275 -12.00 11.48 -9.64
CA PRO A 275 -11.69 12.68 -10.41
C PRO A 275 -11.23 13.80 -9.49
N ARG A 276 -10.18 14.52 -9.92
CA ARG A 276 -9.56 15.63 -9.18
C ARG A 276 -9.11 16.74 -10.12
N LEU A 277 -8.94 17.94 -9.55
CA LEU A 277 -8.10 18.99 -10.15
C LEU A 277 -6.78 19.02 -9.40
N THR A 278 -5.68 18.69 -10.08
CA THR A 278 -4.35 18.63 -9.49
C THR A 278 -3.54 19.83 -9.95
N ALA A 279 -3.06 20.64 -9.01
CA ALA A 279 -2.10 21.71 -9.25
C ALA A 279 -0.74 21.34 -8.66
N ARG A 280 0.34 21.70 -9.36
CA ARG A 280 1.67 21.66 -8.76
C ARG A 280 1.82 22.84 -7.80
N ALA A 281 2.24 22.54 -6.58
CA ALA A 281 2.46 23.54 -5.54
C ALA A 281 3.95 23.67 -5.27
N VAL A 282 4.42 24.92 -5.21
CA VAL A 282 5.80 25.25 -4.87
C VAL A 282 5.79 26.09 -3.61
N VAL A 283 6.37 25.56 -2.53
CA VAL A 283 6.47 26.23 -1.24
C VAL A 283 7.89 26.72 -1.06
N LYS A 284 8.06 28.04 -0.95
CA LYS A 284 9.36 28.71 -0.90
C LYS A 284 9.60 29.37 0.45
N THR A 285 10.79 29.16 0.98
CA THR A 285 11.37 29.96 2.07
C THR A 285 12.62 30.67 1.55
N LYS A 286 13.25 31.50 2.39
CA LYS A 286 14.57 32.08 2.04
C LYS A 286 15.68 31.04 1.88
N LYS A 287 15.50 29.81 2.39
CA LYS A 287 16.57 28.80 2.51
C LYS A 287 16.30 27.49 1.77
N GLY A 288 15.08 27.29 1.28
CA GLY A 288 14.67 26.02 0.70
C GLY A 288 13.36 26.14 -0.06
N THR A 289 13.16 25.21 -1.00
CA THR A 289 12.00 25.13 -1.87
C THR A 289 11.53 23.69 -1.94
N ALA A 290 10.25 23.44 -1.71
CA ALA A 290 9.62 22.15 -1.93
C ALA A 290 8.57 22.23 -3.02
N SER A 291 8.45 21.16 -3.81
CA SER A 291 7.46 21.02 -4.86
C SER A 291 6.68 19.73 -4.65
N PHE A 292 5.35 19.80 -4.69
CA PHE A 292 4.48 18.64 -4.50
C PHE A 292 3.10 18.90 -5.14
N PRO A 293 2.34 17.85 -5.47
CA PRO A 293 1.01 18.03 -6.04
C PRO A 293 -0.02 18.30 -4.94
N ILE A 294 -0.92 19.26 -5.18
CA ILE A 294 -2.11 19.52 -4.37
C ILE A 294 -3.33 19.23 -5.23
N SER A 295 -4.31 18.55 -4.65
CA SER A 295 -5.52 18.20 -5.38
C SER A 295 -6.77 18.74 -4.71
N TYR A 296 -7.71 19.14 -5.55
CA TYR A 296 -9.10 19.35 -5.16
C TYR A 296 -9.92 18.13 -5.56
N ASN A 297 -10.61 17.58 -4.58
CA ASN A 297 -11.34 16.33 -4.71
C ASN A 297 -12.82 16.60 -4.96
N PHE A 298 -13.32 16.18 -6.11
CA PHE A 298 -14.71 16.39 -6.49
C PHE A 298 -15.69 15.53 -5.69
N LEU A 299 -15.24 14.43 -5.11
CA LEU A 299 -16.08 13.55 -4.30
C LEU A 299 -16.32 14.14 -2.91
N THR A 300 -15.28 14.67 -2.26
CA THR A 300 -15.38 15.26 -0.92
C THR A 300 -15.69 16.76 -0.94
N HIS A 301 -15.62 17.39 -2.11
CA HIS A 301 -15.69 18.82 -2.32
C HIS A 301 -14.68 19.63 -1.50
N GLN A 302 -13.50 19.07 -1.24
CA GLN A 302 -12.47 19.69 -0.40
C GLN A 302 -11.09 19.58 -1.06
N VAL A 303 -10.17 20.44 -0.60
CA VAL A 303 -8.73 20.29 -0.89
C VAL A 303 -8.21 19.12 -0.07
N ASP A 304 -7.50 18.20 -0.72
CA ASP A 304 -6.95 17.02 -0.06
C ASP A 304 -5.86 17.45 0.97
N PRO A 305 -5.80 16.79 2.14
CA PRO A 305 -4.78 17.08 3.14
C PRO A 305 -3.39 16.65 2.64
N ILE A 306 -2.35 17.34 3.12
CA ILE A 306 -0.96 16.98 2.80
C ILE A 306 -0.42 16.05 3.90
N ALA A 307 0.35 15.02 3.52
CA ALA A 307 1.02 14.17 4.50
C ALA A 307 2.27 14.87 5.09
N CYS A 308 2.35 14.90 6.41
CA CYS A 308 3.57 15.31 7.10
C CYS A 308 4.73 14.37 6.73
N SER A 309 5.88 14.90 6.30
CA SER A 309 7.07 14.11 5.97
C SER A 309 7.62 13.34 7.18
N ALA A 310 7.30 13.74 8.42
CA ALA A 310 7.78 13.07 9.63
C ALA A 310 6.78 12.03 10.17
N CYS A 311 5.58 12.44 10.56
CA CYS A 311 4.60 11.53 11.19
C CYS A 311 3.61 10.88 10.21
N ARG A 312 3.64 11.26 8.92
CA ARG A 312 2.71 10.79 7.88
C ARG A 312 1.22 11.03 8.18
N GLN A 313 0.91 11.88 9.15
CA GLN A 313 -0.46 12.33 9.40
C GLN A 313 -0.84 13.42 8.41
N GLY A 314 -2.10 13.39 7.97
CA GLY A 314 -2.69 14.43 7.14
C GLY A 314 -2.92 15.71 7.93
N GLY A 315 -2.72 16.85 7.26
CA GLY A 315 -3.02 18.14 7.87
C GLY A 315 -3.17 19.24 6.83
N TYR A 316 -3.43 20.44 7.34
CA TYR A 316 -3.66 21.66 6.57
C TYR A 316 -2.74 22.82 6.97
N ALA A 317 -1.95 22.65 8.03
CA ALA A 317 -1.03 23.67 8.54
C ALA A 317 0.39 23.10 8.66
N PHE A 318 1.33 23.71 7.96
CA PHE A 318 2.69 23.19 7.83
C PHE A 318 3.77 24.24 8.04
N TYR A 319 4.95 23.74 8.36
CA TYR A 319 6.22 24.42 8.23
C TYR A 319 7.07 23.71 7.17
N LEU A 320 7.88 24.49 6.46
CA LEU A 320 8.96 23.95 5.63
C LEU A 320 10.25 23.92 6.46
N CYS A 321 10.84 22.74 6.66
CA CYS A 321 12.13 22.64 7.37
C CYS A 321 13.30 23.10 6.49
N GLY A 322 14.50 23.21 7.07
CA GLY A 322 15.72 23.59 6.32
C GLY A 322 15.99 22.73 5.08
N GLU A 323 15.82 21.41 5.21
CA GLU A 323 15.99 20.42 4.13
C GLU A 323 14.76 20.27 3.21
N SER A 324 13.87 21.27 3.17
CA SER A 324 12.68 21.28 2.31
C SER A 324 11.64 20.16 2.58
N HIS A 325 11.62 19.56 3.77
CA HIS A 325 10.52 18.69 4.18
C HIS A 325 9.33 19.49 4.71
N LEU A 326 8.12 19.04 4.40
CA LEU A 326 6.88 19.60 4.94
C LEU A 326 6.53 18.90 6.24
N VAL A 327 6.42 19.65 7.33
CA VAL A 327 6.05 19.08 8.63
C VAL A 327 4.88 19.78 9.27
N CYS A 328 4.00 18.98 9.87
CA CYS A 328 2.87 19.51 10.62
C CYS A 328 3.36 20.29 11.85
N THR A 329 2.47 21.10 12.42
CA THR A 329 2.77 21.93 13.61
C THR A 329 3.24 21.13 14.82
N ALA A 330 2.80 19.87 14.98
CA ALA A 330 3.22 19.01 16.07
C ALA A 330 4.63 18.42 15.88
N CYS A 331 5.07 18.24 14.63
CA CYS A 331 6.40 17.72 14.31
C CYS A 331 7.44 18.82 14.15
N ALA A 332 7.02 20.05 13.86
CA ALA A 332 7.91 21.18 13.74
C ALA A 332 8.54 21.51 15.11
N ARG A 333 9.88 21.51 15.17
CA ARG A 333 10.64 21.97 16.33
C ARG A 333 11.49 23.15 15.93
N GLU A 334 11.50 24.20 16.74
CA GLU A 334 12.41 25.32 16.57
C GLU A 334 13.71 25.01 17.30
N CYS A 335 14.84 25.11 16.61
CA CYS A 335 16.16 25.02 17.22
C CYS A 335 16.36 26.20 18.18
N THR A 336 16.77 25.93 19.42
CA THR A 336 17.02 26.96 20.45
C THR A 336 18.12 27.94 20.04
N ASP A 337 19.13 27.48 19.31
CA ASP A 337 20.34 28.27 19.02
C ASP A 337 20.17 29.11 17.75
N CYS A 338 19.75 28.48 16.65
CA CYS A 338 19.67 29.15 15.35
C CYS A 338 18.23 29.53 14.92
N ARG A 339 17.22 29.18 15.73
CA ARG A 339 15.78 29.43 15.48
C ARG A 339 15.25 28.88 14.16
N ARG A 340 15.95 27.90 13.57
CA ARG A 340 15.49 27.21 12.36
C ARG A 340 14.49 26.13 12.73
N ILE A 341 13.48 25.95 11.87
CA ILE A 341 12.53 24.85 12.00
C ILE A 341 13.19 23.56 11.50
N ALA A 342 13.26 22.55 12.37
CA ALA A 342 13.73 21.21 12.09
C ALA A 342 12.58 20.20 12.26
N CYS A 343 12.62 19.14 11.46
CA CYS A 343 11.76 17.97 11.64
C CYS A 343 12.51 16.86 12.40
N PRO A 344 11.80 15.86 12.96
CA PRO A 344 12.44 14.71 13.61
C PRO A 344 13.46 14.00 12.72
N ARG A 345 13.19 13.87 11.41
CA ARG A 345 14.10 13.23 10.44
C ARG A 345 15.42 13.99 10.25
N CYS A 346 15.38 15.32 10.31
CA CYS A 346 16.57 16.15 10.17
C CYS A 346 17.20 16.50 11.52
N SER A 347 16.62 16.06 12.64
CA SER A 347 17.04 16.54 13.96
C SER A 347 18.48 16.15 14.30
N GLU A 348 18.94 14.98 13.88
CA GLU A 348 20.33 14.54 14.06
C GLU A 348 21.32 15.36 13.22
N ALA A 349 21.04 15.53 11.92
CA ALA A 349 21.83 16.42 11.06
C ALA A 349 21.84 17.87 11.57
N HIS A 350 20.76 18.30 12.21
CA HIS A 350 20.64 19.65 12.74
C HIS A 350 21.35 19.84 14.09
N GLN A 351 21.49 18.78 14.90
CA GLN A 351 22.30 18.81 16.11
C GLN A 351 23.78 19.09 15.79
N ALA A 352 24.30 18.63 14.64
CA ALA A 352 25.65 18.95 14.19
C ALA A 352 25.81 20.45 13.85
N CYS A 353 24.80 21.05 13.21
CA CYS A 353 24.80 22.49 12.87
C CYS A 353 24.94 23.42 14.10
N CYS A 354 24.52 22.97 15.29
CA CYS A 354 24.49 23.79 16.50
C CYS A 354 25.76 23.65 17.35
N ARG A 355 26.60 22.63 17.12
CA ARG A 355 27.84 22.42 17.88
C ARG A 355 29.01 23.29 17.45
N GLY A 356 28.82 24.18 16.47
CA GLY A 356 29.93 24.98 15.91
C GLY A 356 30.91 24.17 15.06
N GLU A 357 30.70 22.86 14.93
CA GLU A 357 31.31 21.97 13.94
C GLU A 357 30.62 22.19 12.60
N GLY A 358 30.67 23.42 12.08
CA GLY A 358 30.23 23.65 10.71
C GLY A 358 31.06 22.75 9.77
N PRO A 359 30.48 22.16 8.71
CA PRO A 359 31.29 21.65 7.63
C PRO A 359 32.17 22.82 7.19
N SER A 360 33.49 22.64 7.28
CA SER A 360 34.47 23.59 6.78
C SER A 360 34.13 23.85 5.31
N LEU A 361 33.42 24.96 5.06
CA LEU A 361 33.18 25.51 3.74
C LEU A 361 34.53 26.00 3.23
N GLU A 362 35.34 25.08 2.70
CA GLU A 362 36.29 25.39 1.65
C GLU A 362 35.49 25.71 0.38
N SER A 363 34.82 26.86 0.39
CA SER A 363 34.31 27.48 -0.83
C SER A 363 35.38 28.44 -1.32
N GLU A 364 36.04 28.09 -2.43
CA GLU A 364 36.73 29.04 -3.29
C GLU A 364 35.80 30.24 -3.54
N ALA A 365 36.21 31.39 -3.02
CA ALA A 365 35.53 32.65 -3.27
C ALA A 365 35.75 33.04 -4.74
N PRO A 366 34.72 33.30 -5.56
CA PRO A 366 34.93 33.99 -6.82
C PRO A 366 35.31 35.44 -6.52
N ALA A 367 36.41 35.86 -7.15
CA ALA A 367 36.94 37.22 -7.07
C ALA A 367 35.87 38.28 -7.34
N GLN A 368 35.80 39.28 -6.46
CA GLN A 368 34.99 40.48 -6.66
C GLN A 368 35.59 41.32 -7.81
N PRO A 369 34.80 41.74 -8.82
CA PRO A 369 35.21 42.84 -9.67
C PRO A 369 34.90 44.17 -8.98
N SER A 370 35.92 45.03 -8.96
CA SER A 370 35.93 46.41 -8.51
C SER A 370 34.81 47.26 -9.15
N ARG A 371 34.08 48.01 -8.31
CA ARG A 371 33.13 49.06 -8.73
C ARG A 371 33.85 50.27 -9.32
N PRO A 372 33.33 50.90 -10.39
CA PRO A 372 33.63 52.28 -10.70
C PRO A 372 32.69 53.23 -9.94
N ALA A 373 33.24 54.37 -9.53
CA ALA A 373 32.52 55.46 -8.91
C ALA A 373 31.65 56.20 -9.93
N THR A 374 30.38 56.43 -9.60
CA THR A 374 29.60 57.51 -10.19
C THR A 374 28.74 58.21 -9.13
N SER A 375 28.89 59.52 -9.15
CA SER A 375 28.20 60.55 -8.39
C SER A 375 26.76 60.78 -8.86
N GLY A 376 25.87 61.19 -7.95
CA GLY A 376 24.77 62.09 -8.33
C GLY A 376 23.45 61.90 -7.56
N ARG A 377 23.16 62.87 -6.67
CA ARG A 377 21.87 63.57 -6.38
C ARG A 377 20.56 62.81 -6.71
N GLY A 378 19.52 62.73 -5.89
CA GLY A 378 19.16 63.36 -4.62
C GLY A 378 17.68 63.10 -4.32
N ASN A 379 17.30 63.27 -3.05
CA ASN A 379 15.98 63.58 -2.47
C ASN A 379 14.70 62.86 -2.98
N ALA A 380 14.05 62.10 -2.07
CA ALA A 380 12.73 62.46 -1.53
C ALA A 380 12.31 61.49 -0.40
N ARG A 381 12.02 62.07 0.77
CA ARG A 381 11.34 61.46 1.94
C ARG A 381 9.85 61.29 1.67
N ALA A 382 9.24 60.16 2.07
CA ALA A 382 7.87 60.04 2.62
C ALA A 382 7.64 58.58 3.12
N PRO A 383 6.66 58.27 3.99
CA PRO A 383 6.92 57.57 5.25
C PRO A 383 6.39 56.12 5.32
N ALA A 384 6.90 55.41 6.32
CA ALA A 384 6.51 54.07 6.73
C ALA A 384 5.01 53.95 7.13
N PRO A 385 4.32 52.85 6.80
CA PRO A 385 3.04 52.54 7.41
C PRO A 385 3.25 51.82 8.75
N ARG A 386 2.52 52.32 9.75
CA ARG A 386 2.45 51.84 11.13
C ARG A 386 1.79 50.45 11.20
N LEU A 387 2.30 49.64 12.13
CA LEU A 387 1.69 48.41 12.63
C LEU A 387 0.35 48.73 13.29
N ASN A 388 -0.75 48.25 12.72
CA ASN A 388 -2.01 48.10 13.46
C ASN A 388 -2.08 46.69 14.05
N ARG A 389 -1.93 46.64 15.38
CA ARG A 389 -2.57 45.64 16.23
C ARG A 389 -4.07 45.95 16.21
N ASP A 390 -4.89 44.99 15.82
CA ASP A 390 -6.21 44.75 16.41
C ASP A 390 -6.69 43.35 15.96
N ALA A 391 -6.86 42.47 16.95
CA ALA A 391 -7.62 41.23 16.84
C ALA A 391 -9.12 41.58 16.89
N PRO A 392 -10.01 40.74 16.33
CA PRO A 392 -10.68 39.81 17.23
C PRO A 392 -11.07 38.46 16.59
N GLY A 393 -11.31 37.47 17.45
CA GLY A 393 -12.26 36.39 17.17
C GLY A 393 -11.68 34.99 17.09
N GLU A 394 -11.44 34.40 18.27
CA GLU A 394 -11.37 32.94 18.43
C GLU A 394 -12.64 32.30 17.85
N ARG A 395 -12.48 31.39 16.88
CA ARG A 395 -13.46 30.37 16.58
C ARG A 395 -12.84 29.02 16.85
N THR A 396 -13.49 28.32 17.78
CA THR A 396 -13.25 26.94 18.18
C THR A 396 -13.12 26.03 16.97
N ALA A 397 -11.94 25.43 16.80
CA ALA A 397 -11.76 24.31 15.89
C ALA A 397 -12.41 23.07 16.51
N SER A 398 -13.42 22.52 15.83
CA SER A 398 -13.96 21.19 16.14
C SER A 398 -12.87 20.13 15.93
N PRO A 399 -12.78 19.11 16.79
CA PRO A 399 -11.87 17.98 16.58
C PRO A 399 -12.27 17.16 15.34
N PRO A 400 -11.33 16.47 14.68
CA PRO A 400 -11.64 15.59 13.55
C PRO A 400 -12.53 14.41 13.99
N PRO A 401 -13.37 13.86 13.09
CA PRO A 401 -14.26 12.75 13.42
C PRO A 401 -13.49 11.44 13.62
N ASP A 402 -13.73 10.76 14.74
CA ASP A 402 -13.36 9.36 14.97
C ASP A 402 -14.15 8.46 14.00
N SER A 403 -13.62 8.22 12.80
CA SER A 403 -14.19 7.32 11.80
C SER A 403 -13.84 5.86 12.11
N CYS A 404 -14.38 5.33 13.21
CA CYS A 404 -14.42 3.90 13.53
C CYS A 404 -15.74 3.58 14.28
N ARG A 405 -16.88 3.87 13.66
CA ARG A 405 -18.20 3.46 14.20
C ARG A 405 -18.57 2.06 13.70
N THR A 406 -18.46 1.08 14.59
CA THR A 406 -19.27 -0.14 14.53
C THR A 406 -20.46 0.01 15.47
N GLY A 407 -21.68 -0.13 14.93
CA GLY A 407 -22.91 -0.07 15.72
C GLY A 407 -22.95 -1.15 16.79
N SER A 408 -23.29 -0.76 18.02
CA SER A 408 -23.61 -1.67 19.13
C SER A 408 -24.89 -1.20 19.82
N HIS A 409 -25.83 -2.13 20.01
CA HIS A 409 -27.09 -1.95 20.74
C HIS A 409 -26.84 -1.75 22.25
N PRO A 410 -27.70 -1.01 23.00
CA PRO A 410 -27.57 -0.85 24.44
C PRO A 410 -28.34 -1.95 25.19
N GLY A 411 -27.69 -2.58 26.16
CA GLY A 411 -28.33 -3.54 27.07
C GLY A 411 -27.53 -3.73 28.36
N GLU A 412 -28.13 -3.24 29.45
CA GLU A 412 -27.96 -3.65 30.85
C GLU A 412 -26.73 -3.21 31.67
N ARG A 413 -27.05 -2.42 32.70
CA ARG A 413 -26.19 -2.01 33.82
C ARG A 413 -26.14 -3.15 34.83
N ALA A 414 -24.94 -3.55 35.24
CA ALA A 414 -24.72 -4.26 36.49
C ALA A 414 -23.50 -3.67 37.22
N SER A 415 -23.72 -3.44 38.51
CA SER A 415 -22.89 -2.74 39.49
C SER A 415 -21.58 -3.48 39.81
N ALA A 416 -20.48 -2.75 39.97
CA ALA A 416 -19.19 -3.26 40.45
C ALA A 416 -19.06 -3.16 41.99
N PRO A 417 -18.33 -4.07 42.66
CA PRO A 417 -17.91 -3.90 44.05
C PRO A 417 -16.52 -3.21 44.13
N PRO A 418 -16.18 -2.62 45.30
CA PRO A 418 -14.98 -1.81 45.45
C PRO A 418 -13.76 -2.61 45.92
N GLY A 419 -12.59 -2.11 45.55
CA GLY A 419 -11.35 -2.32 46.30
C GLY A 419 -10.35 -3.26 45.64
N LEU A 420 -9.29 -2.69 45.09
CA LEU A 420 -7.89 -3.14 45.29
C LEU A 420 -6.96 -2.07 44.70
N ASN A 421 -6.33 -1.31 45.59
CA ASN A 421 -5.24 -0.40 45.29
C ASN A 421 -3.99 -1.21 44.94
N GLY A 422 -3.56 -1.16 43.68
CA GLY A 422 -2.33 -1.81 43.20
C GLY A 422 -1.73 -1.02 42.03
N ARG A 423 -0.54 -0.45 42.28
CA ARG A 423 0.37 0.32 41.40
C ARG A 423 0.21 0.09 39.87
N PRO A 424 0.06 1.14 39.04
CA PRO A 424 0.21 1.04 37.59
C PRO A 424 1.66 1.33 37.21
N GLY A 425 2.45 0.30 36.95
CA GLY A 425 3.84 0.48 36.57
C GLY A 425 4.49 -0.78 36.06
N LEU A 426 3.93 -1.40 35.02
CA LEU A 426 4.56 -2.47 34.21
C LEU A 426 3.60 -2.92 33.08
N LEU A 427 3.24 -2.05 32.14
CA LEU A 427 2.42 -2.43 30.97
C LEU A 427 2.86 -1.78 29.64
N LEU A 428 4.08 -1.24 29.56
CA LEU A 428 4.63 -0.65 28.32
C LEU A 428 5.91 -1.33 27.79
N GLN A 429 6.33 -2.48 28.34
CA GLN A 429 7.56 -3.16 27.92
C GLN A 429 7.38 -4.28 26.87
N THR A 430 6.17 -4.57 26.41
CA THR A 430 5.93 -5.63 25.41
C THR A 430 6.04 -5.20 23.95
N PHE A 431 6.40 -3.94 23.66
CA PHE A 431 6.57 -3.44 22.28
C PHE A 431 7.96 -2.84 21.97
N ALA A 432 8.87 -2.75 22.94
CA ALA A 432 10.23 -2.24 22.73
C ALA A 432 11.14 -3.07 21.78
N PRO A 433 10.96 -4.41 21.62
CA PRO A 433 11.81 -5.17 20.69
C PRO A 433 11.57 -4.86 19.20
N PHE A 434 10.50 -4.13 18.85
CA PHE A 434 10.13 -3.90 17.44
C PHE A 434 10.85 -2.70 16.79
N LEU A 435 11.44 -1.80 17.57
CA LEU A 435 12.15 -0.62 17.05
C LEU A 435 13.68 -0.85 16.97
N ASN A 436 14.25 -1.65 17.88
CA ASN A 436 15.71 -1.90 17.93
C ASN A 436 16.25 -2.84 16.84
N VAL A 437 15.38 -3.55 16.12
CA VAL A 437 15.78 -4.47 15.03
C VAL A 437 16.08 -3.72 13.73
N TYR A 438 15.49 -2.54 13.52
CA TYR A 438 15.76 -1.72 12.34
C TYR A 438 17.11 -0.98 12.43
N ASP A 439 17.48 -0.48 13.62
CA ASP A 439 18.75 0.24 13.81
C ASP A 439 20.00 -0.67 13.68
N ASN A 440 19.87 -1.97 13.99
CA ASN A 440 20.97 -2.93 13.83
C ASN A 440 21.11 -3.46 12.38
N LEU A 441 20.02 -3.44 11.59
CA LEU A 441 20.06 -3.85 10.18
C LEU A 441 20.69 -2.76 9.29
N ASP A 442 20.48 -1.48 9.60
CA ASP A 442 21.10 -0.37 8.87
C ASP A 442 22.62 -0.28 9.10
N GLN A 443 23.12 -0.71 10.27
CA GLN A 443 24.57 -0.77 10.53
C GLN A 443 25.28 -1.92 9.79
N GLU A 444 24.63 -3.06 9.57
CA GLU A 444 25.23 -4.18 8.83
C GLU A 444 25.11 -4.06 7.29
N LEU A 445 24.16 -3.26 6.79
CA LEU A 445 23.94 -3.03 5.36
C LEU A 445 24.76 -1.87 4.75
N ALA A 446 25.59 -1.19 5.56
CA ALA A 446 26.32 0.02 5.15
C ALA A 446 27.59 -0.20 4.30
N GLU A 447 28.07 -1.43 4.07
CA GLU A 447 29.26 -1.69 3.23
C GLU A 447 29.08 -2.88 2.25
N PRO A 448 28.25 -2.74 1.20
CA PRO A 448 28.01 -3.79 0.21
C PRO A 448 29.27 -4.17 -0.61
N ASP A 449 30.23 -3.26 -0.78
CA ASP A 449 31.42 -3.48 -1.61
C ASP A 449 32.42 -4.49 -1.02
N ARG A 450 32.44 -4.67 0.32
CA ARG A 450 33.31 -5.65 1.00
C ARG A 450 32.82 -7.09 0.87
N LEU A 451 31.51 -7.31 0.81
CA LEU A 451 30.91 -8.65 0.69
C LEU A 451 31.00 -9.20 -0.73
N VAL A 452 31.00 -8.33 -1.74
CA VAL A 452 31.19 -8.71 -3.14
C VAL A 452 32.65 -9.09 -3.42
N ALA A 453 33.62 -8.40 -2.82
CA ALA A 453 35.05 -8.68 -3.00
C ALA A 453 35.53 -10.01 -2.38
N SER A 454 34.81 -10.58 -1.41
CA SER A 454 35.24 -11.79 -0.68
C SER A 454 34.67 -13.11 -1.19
N GLY A 455 33.80 -13.09 -2.22
CA GLY A 455 33.19 -14.31 -2.77
C GLY A 455 32.22 -15.04 -1.81
N GLN A 456 31.83 -14.41 -0.70
CA GLN A 456 31.01 -15.02 0.36
C GLN A 456 29.50 -14.74 0.21
N THR A 457 29.05 -14.20 -0.92
CA THR A 457 27.66 -13.81 -1.20
C THR A 457 26.64 -14.90 -0.92
N ARG A 458 27.00 -16.17 -1.13
CA ARG A 458 26.13 -17.33 -0.82
C ARG A 458 25.96 -17.59 0.68
N ARG A 459 27.04 -17.50 1.47
CA ARG A 459 26.98 -17.69 2.94
C ARG A 459 26.31 -16.51 3.65
N ALA A 460 26.49 -15.29 3.16
CA ALA A 460 25.77 -14.12 3.65
C ALA A 460 24.26 -14.24 3.38
N GLY A 461 23.86 -14.72 2.20
CA GLY A 461 22.46 -14.99 1.86
C GLY A 461 21.82 -16.08 2.73
N GLU A 462 22.53 -17.19 2.99
CA GLU A 462 22.05 -18.29 3.85
C GLU A 462 21.97 -17.87 5.33
N THR A 463 22.89 -17.02 5.80
CA THR A 463 22.88 -16.50 7.17
C THR A 463 21.76 -15.47 7.38
N LEU A 464 21.54 -14.59 6.39
CA LEU A 464 20.44 -13.63 6.40
C LEU A 464 19.09 -14.33 6.33
N GLU A 465 18.95 -15.40 5.53
CA GLU A 465 17.72 -16.20 5.51
C GLU A 465 17.45 -16.95 6.81
N ARG A 466 18.50 -17.44 7.49
CA ARG A 466 18.35 -18.08 8.80
C ARG A 466 17.93 -17.06 9.87
N LEU A 467 18.60 -15.89 9.91
CA LEU A 467 18.28 -14.81 10.84
C LEU A 467 16.87 -14.24 10.60
N LEU A 468 16.44 -14.09 9.34
CA LEU A 468 15.07 -13.66 9.01
C LEU A 468 14.01 -14.70 9.40
N ARG A 469 14.33 -16.01 9.38
CA ARG A 469 13.42 -17.07 9.88
C ARG A 469 13.35 -17.12 11.40
N GLU A 470 14.45 -16.81 12.09
CA GLU A 470 14.54 -16.87 13.55
C GLU A 470 14.02 -15.61 14.24
N VAL A 471 14.17 -14.43 13.62
CA VAL A 471 13.83 -13.13 14.24
C VAL A 471 12.42 -12.66 13.87
N ASN A 472 11.89 -12.98 12.68
CA ASN A 472 10.54 -12.56 12.31
C ASN A 472 9.85 -13.42 11.21
N PRO A 473 9.00 -14.40 11.57
CA PRO A 473 8.22 -15.17 10.59
C PRO A 473 7.25 -14.30 9.74
N GLU A 474 6.94 -13.07 10.17
CA GLU A 474 6.10 -12.12 9.41
C GLU A 474 6.86 -11.47 8.24
N ALA A 475 8.19 -11.36 8.29
CA ALA A 475 8.99 -10.87 7.16
C ALA A 475 8.97 -11.84 5.97
N VAL A 476 8.87 -13.15 6.24
CA VAL A 476 8.66 -14.19 5.23
C VAL A 476 7.25 -14.08 4.63
N GLN A 477 6.23 -13.74 5.44
CA GLN A 477 4.88 -13.46 4.94
C GLN A 477 4.81 -12.16 4.14
N LEU A 478 5.50 -11.08 4.54
CA LEU A 478 5.57 -9.83 3.79
C LEU A 478 6.28 -10.05 2.45
N LYS A 479 7.38 -10.81 2.40
CA LYS A 479 8.03 -11.20 1.14
C LYS A 479 7.13 -12.08 0.28
N LYS A 480 6.31 -12.95 0.87
CA LYS A 480 5.31 -13.77 0.14
C LYS A 480 4.15 -12.92 -0.38
N HIS A 481 3.68 -11.95 0.39
CA HIS A 481 2.63 -11.00 0.00
C HIS A 481 3.13 -10.01 -1.05
N LEU A 482 4.34 -9.45 -0.90
CA LEU A 482 4.99 -8.63 -1.91
C LEU A 482 5.29 -9.44 -3.17
N ARG A 483 5.71 -10.71 -3.08
CA ARG A 483 5.81 -11.59 -4.26
C ARG A 483 4.46 -11.94 -4.86
N GLN A 484 3.40 -12.02 -4.07
CA GLN A 484 2.03 -12.25 -4.57
C GLN A 484 1.51 -11.00 -5.26
N VAL A 485 1.68 -9.82 -4.67
CA VAL A 485 1.37 -8.51 -5.25
C VAL A 485 2.23 -8.23 -6.49
N SER A 486 3.54 -8.50 -6.46
CA SER A 486 4.42 -8.43 -7.62
C SER A 486 4.09 -9.48 -8.68
N ARG A 487 3.65 -10.70 -8.34
CA ARG A 487 3.15 -11.67 -9.35
C ARG A 487 1.82 -11.23 -9.96
N ILE A 488 0.99 -10.55 -9.17
CA ILE A 488 -0.30 -9.99 -9.60
C ILE A 488 -0.08 -8.74 -10.46
N LEU A 489 0.98 -7.96 -10.22
CA LEU A 489 1.22 -6.65 -10.87
C LEU A 489 2.36 -6.63 -11.88
N LEU A 490 3.31 -7.57 -11.84
CA LEU A 490 4.54 -7.56 -12.63
C LEU A 490 4.89 -8.99 -13.11
N ARG A 491 4.66 -9.27 -14.39
CA ARG A 491 5.44 -10.29 -15.10
C ARG A 491 6.89 -9.78 -15.25
N GLU A 492 7.77 -10.21 -14.35
CA GLU A 492 9.21 -9.89 -14.25
C GLU A 492 9.98 -9.83 -15.60
N ARG A 493 10.38 -8.66 -16.14
CA ARG A 493 11.25 -8.59 -17.36
C ARG A 493 12.19 -7.37 -17.63
N PRO A 494 12.71 -6.55 -16.70
CA PRO A 494 13.66 -5.49 -17.12
C PRO A 494 15.08 -6.00 -17.43
N GLN A 495 15.74 -6.77 -16.55
CA GLN A 495 17.16 -7.14 -16.73
C GLN A 495 17.43 -8.19 -17.83
N LYS A 496 16.50 -9.13 -18.07
CA LYS A 496 16.61 -10.09 -19.19
C LYS A 496 16.39 -9.45 -20.57
N ALA A 497 15.71 -8.30 -20.64
CA ALA A 497 15.46 -7.61 -21.91
C ALA A 497 16.70 -6.88 -22.44
N LEU A 498 17.54 -6.34 -21.54
CA LEU A 498 18.81 -5.71 -21.89
C LEU A 498 19.86 -6.72 -22.39
N LEU A 499 19.99 -7.88 -21.73
CA LEU A 499 20.88 -8.95 -22.19
C LEU A 499 20.39 -9.60 -23.51
N ALA A 500 19.07 -9.74 -23.69
CA ALA A 500 18.50 -10.22 -24.96
C ALA A 500 18.68 -9.22 -26.11
N LEU A 501 18.81 -7.92 -25.82
CA LEU A 501 19.11 -6.88 -26.82
C LEU A 501 20.54 -6.99 -27.36
N GLU A 502 21.50 -7.29 -26.50
CA GLU A 502 22.90 -7.49 -26.87
C GLU A 502 23.11 -8.80 -27.64
N GLU A 503 22.42 -9.89 -27.25
CA GLU A 503 22.44 -11.15 -28.01
C GLU A 503 21.74 -11.04 -29.38
N LEU A 504 20.71 -10.19 -29.47
CA LEU A 504 20.04 -9.90 -30.75
C LEU A 504 20.84 -8.90 -31.61
N ALA A 505 21.82 -8.19 -31.08
CA ALA A 505 22.65 -7.22 -31.81
C ALA A 505 23.80 -7.86 -32.63
N GLY A 506 23.66 -9.12 -33.04
CA GLY A 506 24.63 -9.77 -33.93
C GLY A 506 24.82 -8.99 -35.26
N PRO A 507 26.04 -8.93 -35.80
CA PRO A 507 26.41 -8.09 -36.94
C PRO A 507 25.95 -8.72 -38.25
N ALA A 508 24.65 -8.63 -38.56
CA ALA A 508 24.18 -8.71 -39.92
C ALA A 508 23.91 -7.29 -40.39
N ALA A 509 24.70 -6.78 -41.33
CA ALA A 509 24.36 -5.58 -42.08
C ALA A 509 23.04 -5.83 -42.81
N GLU A 510 21.92 -5.44 -42.18
CA GLU A 510 20.59 -5.62 -42.75
C GLU A 510 20.31 -4.49 -43.76
N ASP A 511 20.56 -4.75 -45.04
CA ASP A 511 20.23 -3.81 -46.11
C ASP A 511 18.70 -3.61 -46.23
N GLY A 512 18.24 -2.36 -46.12
CA GLY A 512 16.86 -1.94 -46.40
C GLY A 512 16.16 -1.18 -45.28
N ALA A 513 14.86 -0.89 -45.48
CA ALA A 513 14.05 -0.04 -44.59
C ALA A 513 13.97 -0.57 -43.15
N ALA A 514 13.97 -1.90 -42.95
CA ALA A 514 13.97 -2.52 -41.62
C ALA A 514 15.28 -2.25 -40.86
N GLY A 515 16.43 -2.38 -41.54
CA GLY A 515 17.74 -2.13 -40.92
C GLY A 515 17.92 -0.66 -40.54
N GLN A 516 17.47 0.25 -41.41
CA GLN A 516 17.46 1.70 -41.11
C GLN A 516 16.53 2.04 -39.93
N ALA A 517 15.35 1.42 -39.87
CA ALA A 517 14.41 1.60 -38.75
C ALA A 517 14.98 1.07 -37.41
N VAL A 518 15.65 -0.08 -37.44
CA VAL A 518 16.35 -0.66 -36.27
C VAL A 518 17.49 0.24 -35.81
N ALA A 519 18.31 0.76 -36.73
CA ALA A 519 19.38 1.70 -36.40
C ALA A 519 18.86 2.99 -35.75
N LEU A 520 17.70 3.49 -36.18
CA LEU A 520 17.05 4.66 -35.60
C LEU A 520 16.54 4.39 -34.17
N ILE A 521 15.95 3.22 -33.92
CA ILE A 521 15.51 2.81 -32.57
C ILE A 521 16.72 2.69 -31.63
N HIS A 522 17.83 2.08 -32.07
CA HIS A 522 19.05 1.99 -31.27
C HIS A 522 19.64 3.36 -30.95
N ARG A 523 19.63 4.30 -31.90
CA ARG A 523 20.09 5.68 -31.68
C ARG A 523 19.26 6.38 -30.59
N LEU A 524 17.93 6.35 -30.71
CA LEU A 524 17.03 6.96 -29.72
C LEU A 524 17.14 6.31 -28.33
N THR A 525 17.42 5.00 -28.28
CA THR A 525 17.69 4.28 -27.03
C THR A 525 19.01 4.76 -26.41
N GLY A 526 20.06 4.95 -27.21
CA GLY A 526 21.36 5.49 -26.76
C GLY A 526 21.27 6.93 -26.25
N GLU A 527 20.41 7.74 -26.87
CA GLU A 527 20.07 9.09 -26.41
C GLU A 527 19.17 9.12 -25.16
N ARG A 528 18.78 7.95 -24.62
CA ARG A 528 17.85 7.79 -23.49
C ARG A 528 16.47 8.40 -23.73
N ARG A 529 16.05 8.48 -25.00
CA ARG A 529 14.73 8.99 -25.41
C ARG A 529 13.69 7.87 -25.57
N LEU A 530 14.10 6.62 -25.46
CA LEU A 530 13.26 5.44 -25.57
C LEU A 530 13.63 4.41 -24.51
N ASP A 531 12.63 3.81 -23.87
CA ASP A 531 12.83 2.72 -22.90
C ASP A 531 13.50 1.50 -23.58
N PRO A 532 14.58 0.92 -23.01
CA PRO A 532 15.29 -0.20 -23.60
C PRO A 532 14.41 -1.44 -23.85
N ALA A 533 13.43 -1.74 -23.00
CA ALA A 533 12.56 -2.89 -23.18
C ALA A 533 11.58 -2.68 -24.34
N VAL A 534 11.06 -1.46 -24.51
CA VAL A 534 10.25 -1.05 -25.66
C VAL A 534 11.09 -1.15 -26.95
N ALA A 535 12.31 -0.62 -26.93
CA ALA A 535 13.24 -0.71 -28.05
C ALA A 535 13.51 -2.18 -28.47
N ALA A 536 13.78 -3.06 -27.49
CA ALA A 536 14.00 -4.49 -27.71
C ALA A 536 12.85 -5.18 -28.43
N ALA A 537 11.63 -4.94 -27.94
CA ALA A 537 10.44 -5.55 -28.50
C ALA A 537 10.11 -4.95 -29.89
N ALA A 538 10.32 -3.64 -30.09
CA ALA A 538 10.11 -3.00 -31.39
C ALA A 538 11.09 -3.52 -32.46
N VAL A 539 12.37 -3.71 -32.11
CA VAL A 539 13.38 -4.30 -33.01
C VAL A 539 13.01 -5.74 -33.39
N ARG A 540 12.55 -6.55 -32.42
CA ARG A 540 12.08 -7.92 -32.70
C ARG A 540 10.90 -7.93 -33.67
N LEU A 541 9.93 -7.06 -33.46
CA LEU A 541 8.77 -6.92 -34.32
C LEU A 541 9.17 -6.56 -35.76
N LEU A 542 10.05 -5.56 -35.93
CA LEU A 542 10.54 -5.15 -37.24
C LEU A 542 11.29 -6.27 -37.97
N ARG A 543 12.14 -7.02 -37.27
CA ARG A 543 12.87 -8.16 -37.86
C ARG A 543 11.95 -9.28 -38.31
N GLN A 544 10.90 -9.58 -37.53
CA GLN A 544 9.89 -10.57 -37.92
C GLN A 544 9.13 -10.15 -39.19
N CYS A 545 8.90 -8.85 -39.36
CA CYS A 545 8.17 -8.32 -40.51
C CYS A 545 9.07 -7.94 -41.72
N LYS A 546 10.40 -8.05 -41.62
CA LYS A 546 11.35 -7.40 -42.56
C LYS A 546 11.12 -7.68 -44.04
N HIS A 547 10.73 -8.90 -44.40
CA HIS A 547 10.51 -9.30 -45.80
C HIS A 547 9.21 -8.75 -46.40
N ARG A 548 8.33 -8.18 -45.58
CA ARG A 548 7.01 -7.67 -45.98
C ARG A 548 6.87 -6.16 -45.81
N LEU A 549 7.88 -5.49 -45.28
CA LEU A 549 7.88 -4.03 -45.19
C LEU A 549 8.13 -3.44 -46.58
N ASP A 550 7.23 -2.57 -47.01
CA ASP A 550 7.36 -1.86 -48.27
C ASP A 550 8.52 -0.86 -48.19
N ARG A 551 9.53 -1.09 -49.05
CA ARG A 551 10.79 -0.34 -49.11
C ARG A 551 10.61 1.11 -49.59
N ARG A 552 9.47 1.45 -50.20
CA ARG A 552 9.18 2.82 -50.66
C ARG A 552 8.77 3.74 -49.50
N LYS A 553 8.47 3.18 -48.33
CA LYS A 553 8.04 3.91 -47.14
C LYS A 553 9.25 4.23 -46.26
N GLY A 554 9.29 5.45 -45.72
CA GLY A 554 10.39 5.92 -44.87
C GLY A 554 10.62 5.03 -43.65
N SER A 555 11.89 4.78 -43.34
CA SER A 555 12.32 3.93 -42.22
C SER A 555 11.86 4.47 -40.85
N GLU A 556 11.76 5.79 -40.75
CA GLU A 556 11.23 6.55 -39.62
C GLU A 556 9.78 6.15 -39.33
N SER A 557 8.98 6.00 -40.37
CA SER A 557 7.57 5.64 -40.25
C SER A 557 7.34 4.21 -39.77
N TRP A 558 8.25 3.29 -40.11
CA TRP A 558 8.22 1.91 -39.62
C TRP A 558 8.76 1.80 -38.19
N ALA A 559 9.80 2.55 -37.85
CA ALA A 559 10.34 2.61 -36.50
C ALA A 559 9.30 3.16 -35.50
N ALA A 560 8.67 4.29 -35.84
CA ALA A 560 7.62 4.90 -35.04
C ALA A 560 6.43 3.96 -34.84
N ALA A 561 5.97 3.30 -35.92
CA ALA A 561 4.87 2.34 -35.84
C ALA A 561 5.18 1.14 -34.94
N ALA A 562 6.40 0.61 -35.00
CA ALA A 562 6.83 -0.51 -34.16
C ALA A 562 6.91 -0.11 -32.69
N VAL A 563 7.49 1.06 -32.40
CA VAL A 563 7.56 1.61 -31.04
C VAL A 563 6.16 1.87 -30.50
N HIS A 564 5.27 2.48 -31.28
CA HIS A 564 3.90 2.75 -30.88
C HIS A 564 3.10 1.47 -30.56
N ILE A 565 3.19 0.43 -31.40
CA ILE A 565 2.52 -0.85 -31.16
C ILE A 565 3.03 -1.49 -29.87
N VAL A 566 4.35 -1.52 -29.68
CA VAL A 566 4.98 -2.16 -28.52
C VAL A 566 4.70 -1.37 -27.24
N ALA A 567 4.84 -0.05 -27.28
CA ALA A 567 4.53 0.83 -26.16
C ALA A 567 3.06 0.72 -25.74
N SER A 568 2.14 0.66 -26.71
CA SER A 568 0.71 0.46 -26.47
C SER A 568 0.40 -0.89 -25.83
N ALA A 569 1.15 -1.93 -26.18
CA ALA A 569 1.02 -3.28 -25.66
C ALA A 569 1.77 -3.52 -24.34
N SER A 570 2.70 -2.63 -23.97
CA SER A 570 3.42 -2.69 -22.70
C SER A 570 2.71 -1.88 -21.62
N ASP A 571 2.73 -2.37 -20.38
CA ASP A 571 2.29 -1.61 -19.19
C ASP A 571 3.34 -0.57 -18.72
N LEU A 572 4.36 -0.28 -19.53
CA LEU A 572 5.37 0.75 -19.26
C LEU A 572 4.75 2.14 -19.50
N GLU A 573 5.33 3.19 -18.88
CA GLU A 573 4.92 4.58 -19.11
C GLU A 573 4.83 4.83 -20.62
N ARG A 574 3.59 5.00 -21.10
CA ARG A 574 3.32 5.15 -22.52
C ARG A 574 3.86 6.51 -22.94
N PRO A 575 4.83 6.60 -23.87
CA PRO A 575 5.02 7.83 -24.58
C PRO A 575 3.67 8.20 -25.21
N ASP A 576 3.25 9.45 -25.03
CA ASP A 576 2.03 9.96 -25.66
C ASP A 576 2.12 9.71 -27.18
N GLU A 577 0.99 9.50 -27.85
CA GLU A 577 0.95 9.27 -29.29
C GLU A 577 1.66 10.42 -30.04
N PHE A 578 1.48 11.64 -29.51
CA PHE A 578 2.17 12.85 -29.96
C PHE A 578 3.68 12.84 -29.70
N GLU A 579 4.13 12.23 -28.60
CA GLU A 579 5.56 12.09 -28.30
C GLU A 579 6.22 11.11 -29.26
N VAL A 580 5.56 9.99 -29.60
CA VAL A 580 6.13 9.03 -30.57
C VAL A 580 6.21 9.64 -31.95
N ALA A 581 5.16 10.31 -32.44
CA ALA A 581 5.20 10.98 -33.74
C ALA A 581 6.31 12.06 -33.79
N GLY A 582 6.43 12.85 -32.73
CA GLY A 582 7.47 13.88 -32.57
C GLY A 582 8.89 13.32 -32.49
N LEU A 583 9.10 12.18 -31.82
CA LEU A 583 10.40 11.51 -31.70
C LEU A 583 10.96 11.07 -33.05
N PHE A 584 10.09 10.67 -33.98
CA PHE A 584 10.47 10.16 -35.30
C PHE A 584 10.27 11.18 -36.43
N GLY A 585 9.78 12.38 -36.13
CA GLY A 585 9.58 13.44 -37.12
C GLY A 585 8.53 13.13 -38.18
N ILE A 586 7.48 12.38 -37.81
CA ILE A 586 6.37 12.01 -38.71
C ILE A 586 5.05 12.61 -38.22
N SER A 587 4.04 12.70 -39.10
CA SER A 587 2.69 13.08 -38.69
C SER A 587 1.93 11.95 -38.02
N ASP A 588 0.97 12.28 -37.14
CA ASP A 588 0.11 11.32 -36.45
C ASP A 588 -0.66 10.43 -37.43
N ASP A 589 -1.17 10.99 -38.52
CA ASP A 589 -1.83 10.24 -39.60
C ASP A 589 -0.91 9.18 -40.22
N THR A 590 0.39 9.50 -40.35
CA THR A 590 1.39 8.56 -40.85
C THR A 590 1.67 7.47 -39.81
N LEU A 591 1.75 7.84 -38.53
CA LEU A 591 1.94 6.92 -37.42
C LEU A 591 0.80 5.89 -37.37
N TYR A 592 -0.46 6.34 -37.31
CA TYR A 592 -1.62 5.44 -37.24
C TYR A 592 -1.74 4.52 -38.45
N ARG A 593 -1.57 5.07 -39.66
CA ARG A 593 -1.63 4.28 -40.89
C ARG A 593 -0.58 3.17 -40.88
N ARG A 594 0.65 3.48 -40.47
CA ARG A 594 1.75 2.51 -40.41
C ARG A 594 1.61 1.52 -39.26
N SER A 595 1.10 1.95 -38.10
CA SER A 595 0.76 1.05 -37.01
C SER A 595 -0.33 0.04 -37.43
N GLY A 596 -1.36 0.48 -38.15
CA GLY A 596 -2.38 -0.42 -38.69
C GLY A 596 -1.80 -1.45 -39.67
N GLU A 597 -0.97 -1.01 -40.61
CA GLU A 597 -0.30 -1.90 -41.58
C GLU A 597 0.64 -2.90 -40.88
N LEU A 598 1.48 -2.44 -39.95
CA LEU A 598 2.43 -3.27 -39.23
C LEU A 598 1.71 -4.26 -38.30
N PHE A 599 0.63 -3.83 -37.65
CA PHE A 599 -0.21 -4.71 -36.81
C PHE A 599 -0.88 -5.81 -37.63
N ALA A 600 -1.42 -5.48 -38.81
CA ALA A 600 -1.98 -6.46 -39.74
C ALA A 600 -0.93 -7.49 -40.19
N LEU A 601 0.29 -7.04 -40.53
CA LEU A 601 1.41 -7.90 -40.87
C LEU A 601 1.79 -8.82 -39.70
N ALA A 602 1.95 -8.28 -38.50
CA ALA A 602 2.27 -9.04 -37.29
C ALA A 602 1.21 -10.12 -37.01
N ARG A 603 -0.09 -9.77 -37.13
CA ARG A 603 -1.19 -10.71 -36.93
C ARG A 603 -1.15 -11.87 -37.92
N THR A 604 -0.82 -11.62 -39.20
CA THR A 604 -0.68 -12.70 -40.20
C THR A 604 0.51 -13.62 -39.98
N LEU A 605 1.57 -13.13 -39.34
CA LEU A 605 2.75 -13.94 -39.02
C LEU A 605 2.53 -14.77 -37.74
N LEU A 606 1.88 -14.18 -36.74
CA LEU A 606 1.59 -14.84 -35.46
C LEU A 606 0.45 -15.86 -35.55
N GLY A 607 -0.53 -15.64 -36.43
CA GLY A 607 -1.62 -16.60 -36.69
C GLY A 607 -1.21 -17.90 -37.42
N LYS A 608 0.09 -18.12 -37.65
CA LYS A 608 0.64 -19.41 -38.11
C LYS A 608 1.43 -20.15 -37.02
N SER A 609 1.54 -19.58 -35.82
CA SER A 609 2.34 -20.15 -34.72
C SER A 609 1.71 -19.97 -33.34
N ALA A 610 0.46 -19.52 -33.27
CA ALA A 610 -0.34 -19.37 -32.06
C ALA A 610 -1.80 -19.73 -32.34
#